data_AF-A0A8T6FLL4-F1
#
_entry.id   AF-A0A8T6FLL4-F1
#
_cell.length_a   1.000
_cell.length_b   1.000
_cell.length_c   1.000
_cell.angle_alpha   90.00
_cell.angle_beta   90.00
_cell.angle_gamma   90.00
#
_symmetry.space_group_name_H-M   'P 1'
#
loop_
_entity.id
_entity.type
_entity.pdbx_description
1 polymer ?
#
loop_
_entity_poly.entity_id
_entity_poly.type
_entity_poly.pdbx_seq_one_letter_code
_entity_poly.pdbx_strand_id
1 'polypeptide(L)'
;MLSEEPQVVLHGDVCPDNYVPVTSTHPVGKFVDFEGCRRGNAILEVACWHMPFPTCWRVARLPVDLTSRMDASYLAALASRRETFGNDAFQRLLAAASIYWVVWCLTGKRFIETNDEQFAGEGFASVRQRGLLWLANAGTAITAAGEFEAAGDVVFEVARRLRQRWEPSGDAPTYPAFLPQD
;
A
#
# COMPACT_ATOMS: atom_id res chain seq x y z
N MET A 1 8.10 -6.15 17.04
CA MET A 1 8.23 -6.82 15.73
C MET A 1 8.86 -5.92 14.66
N LEU A 2 8.46 -4.64 14.54
CA LEU A 2 9.09 -3.69 13.59
C LEU A 2 10.28 -2.88 14.18
N SER A 3 10.72 -3.19 15.41
CA SER A 3 11.60 -2.34 16.22
C SER A 3 13.10 -2.56 16.02
N GLU A 4 13.52 -3.63 15.33
CA GLU A 4 14.94 -3.99 15.21
C GLU A 4 15.62 -3.46 13.95
N GLU A 5 14.86 -2.82 13.06
CA GLU A 5 15.28 -2.45 11.70
C GLU A 5 14.94 -0.97 11.41
N PRO A 6 15.54 -0.31 10.39
CA PRO A 6 15.92 1.10 10.46
C PRO A 6 14.74 2.02 10.77
N GLN A 7 14.78 2.58 11.97
CA GLN A 7 13.82 3.57 12.41
C GLN A 7 14.15 4.91 11.75
N VAL A 8 13.21 5.42 10.98
CA VAL A 8 13.31 6.71 10.28
C VAL A 8 12.12 7.59 10.64
N VAL A 9 12.19 8.86 10.28
CA VAL A 9 11.02 9.73 10.27
C VAL A 9 10.28 9.43 8.98
N LEU A 10 9.08 8.87 9.10
CA LEU A 10 8.17 8.57 8.00
C LEU A 10 7.33 9.80 7.71
N HIS A 11 7.07 10.08 6.43
CA HIS A 11 6.06 11.03 5.98
C HIS A 11 4.68 10.68 6.53
N GLY A 12 4.35 9.38 6.54
CA GLY A 12 3.12 8.84 7.11
C GLY A 12 1.88 8.96 6.22
N ASP A 13 1.93 9.79 5.19
CA ASP A 13 0.92 9.89 4.12
C ASP A 13 1.55 10.09 2.73
N VAL A 14 2.22 9.06 2.18
CA VAL A 14 2.92 9.12 0.88
C VAL A 14 1.96 9.03 -0.32
N CYS A 15 0.80 9.66 -0.21
CA CYS A 15 -0.18 9.70 -1.29
C CYS A 15 0.37 10.42 -2.54
N PRO A 16 0.11 9.97 -3.78
CA PRO A 16 0.54 10.70 -4.97
C PRO A 16 -0.02 12.11 -5.06
N ASP A 17 -1.19 12.38 -4.47
CA ASP A 17 -1.76 13.74 -4.40
C ASP A 17 -0.97 14.68 -3.48
N ASN A 18 -0.13 14.14 -2.59
CA ASN A 18 0.75 14.89 -1.69
C ASN A 18 2.13 15.16 -2.31
N TYR A 19 2.37 14.75 -3.56
CA TYR A 19 3.59 15.04 -4.29
C TYR A 19 3.41 16.27 -5.17
N VAL A 20 4.19 17.33 -4.91
CA VAL A 20 4.17 18.57 -5.68
C VAL A 20 5.40 18.64 -6.59
N PRO A 21 5.24 18.59 -7.92
CA PRO A 21 6.34 18.81 -8.86
C PRO A 21 6.93 20.21 -8.68
N VAL A 22 8.26 20.32 -8.60
CA VAL A 22 8.95 21.62 -8.51
C VAL A 22 9.07 22.27 -9.89
N THR A 23 9.14 21.47 -10.96
CA THR A 23 9.11 21.95 -12.33
C THR A 23 8.16 21.11 -13.16
N SER A 24 7.64 21.67 -14.27
CA SER A 24 6.79 20.95 -15.21
C SER A 24 7.57 20.01 -16.14
N THR A 25 8.91 20.10 -16.16
CA THR A 25 9.79 19.45 -17.13
C THR A 25 10.69 18.37 -16.54
N HIS A 26 10.83 18.31 -15.21
CA HIS A 26 11.67 17.33 -14.54
C HIS A 26 10.89 16.55 -13.48
N PRO A 27 11.24 15.27 -13.26
CA PRO A 27 10.60 14.42 -12.26
C PRO A 27 11.02 14.77 -10.83
N VAL A 28 11.36 16.03 -10.56
CA VAL A 28 11.76 16.50 -9.24
C VAL A 28 10.58 17.19 -8.58
N GLY A 29 10.22 16.70 -7.39
CA GLY A 29 9.11 17.19 -6.62
C GLY A 29 9.40 17.11 -5.13
N LYS A 30 8.46 17.61 -4.34
CA LYS A 30 8.50 17.56 -2.88
C LYS A 30 7.22 16.95 -2.37
N PHE A 31 7.34 16.08 -1.38
CA PHE A 31 6.19 15.69 -0.58
C PHE A 31 5.79 16.83 0.36
N VAL A 32 4.49 17.03 0.48
CA VAL A 32 3.83 17.95 1.40
C VAL A 32 2.82 17.17 2.24
N ASP A 33 2.17 17.84 3.19
CA ASP A 33 1.15 17.25 4.06
C ASP A 33 1.67 16.15 5.01
N PHE A 34 2.33 16.61 6.07
CA PHE A 34 3.00 15.76 7.07
C PHE A 34 2.08 15.39 8.24
N GLU A 35 0.75 15.40 8.07
CA GLU A 35 -0.19 15.13 9.18
C GLU A 35 -0.05 13.73 9.79
N GLY A 36 0.42 12.76 9.00
CA GLY A 36 0.70 11.39 9.43
C GLY A 36 2.13 11.15 9.94
N CYS A 37 2.97 12.19 9.95
CA CYS A 37 4.42 12.08 10.18
C CYS A 37 4.73 11.50 11.56
N ARG A 38 5.59 10.49 11.58
CA ARG A 38 5.96 9.79 12.81
C ARG A 38 7.29 9.06 12.66
N ARG A 39 7.92 8.74 13.79
CA ARG A 39 9.03 7.80 13.79
C ARG A 39 8.51 6.38 13.60
N GLY A 40 9.14 5.60 12.74
CA GLY A 40 8.78 4.20 12.53
C GLY A 40 9.74 3.45 11.62
N ASN A 41 9.43 2.20 11.34
CA ASN A 41 10.20 1.36 10.43
C ASN A 41 10.00 1.81 8.97
N ALA A 42 11.09 1.99 8.23
CA ALA A 42 11.06 2.46 6.85
C ALA A 42 10.20 1.59 5.91
N ILE A 43 10.09 0.27 6.17
CA ILE A 43 9.28 -0.64 5.36
C ILE A 43 7.77 -0.34 5.46
N LEU A 44 7.35 0.40 6.47
CA LEU A 44 5.96 0.83 6.57
C LEU A 44 5.55 1.76 5.42
N GLU A 45 6.46 2.63 4.98
CA GLU A 45 6.26 3.46 3.77
C GLU A 45 6.36 2.65 2.50
N VAL A 46 7.29 1.68 2.46
CA VAL A 46 7.41 0.78 1.30
C VAL A 46 6.09 0.04 1.07
N ALA A 47 5.50 -0.49 2.14
CA ALA A 47 4.22 -1.17 2.05
C ALA A 47 3.08 -0.27 1.54
N CYS A 48 3.19 1.07 1.59
CA CYS A 48 2.17 1.96 1.05
C CYS A 48 1.96 1.76 -0.45
N TRP A 49 3.01 1.67 -1.27
CA TRP A 49 2.83 1.45 -2.71
C TRP A 49 2.57 -0.01 -3.07
N HIS A 50 2.92 -0.96 -2.19
CA HIS A 50 2.43 -2.34 -2.29
C HIS A 50 0.93 -2.44 -1.94
N MET A 51 0.39 -1.50 -1.16
CA MET A 51 -1.03 -1.35 -0.84
C MET A 51 -1.69 -0.19 -1.61
N PRO A 52 -1.52 -0.13 -2.94
CA PRO A 52 -1.69 1.05 -3.80
C PRO A 52 -2.13 2.36 -3.15
N PHE A 53 -1.25 2.91 -2.32
CA PHE A 53 -1.41 4.15 -1.55
C PHE A 53 -2.69 4.15 -0.70
N PRO A 54 -2.70 3.42 0.43
CA PRO A 54 -3.93 3.10 1.18
C PRO A 54 -4.56 4.32 1.88
N THR A 55 -3.79 5.40 2.00
CA THR A 55 -4.23 6.68 2.54
C THR A 55 -5.02 7.50 1.51
N CYS A 56 -4.76 7.33 0.21
CA CYS A 56 -5.36 8.10 -0.87
C CYS A 56 -6.83 7.79 -1.15
N TRP A 57 -7.49 8.75 -1.81
CA TRP A 57 -8.79 8.55 -2.44
C TRP A 57 -8.70 7.89 -3.81
N ARG A 58 -7.65 8.17 -4.59
CA ARG A 58 -7.46 7.67 -5.97
C ARG A 58 -6.75 6.31 -6.05
N VAL A 59 -7.23 5.34 -5.28
CA VAL A 59 -6.66 3.98 -5.27
C VAL A 59 -7.01 3.25 -6.57
N ALA A 60 -6.00 2.64 -7.19
CA ALA A 60 -6.13 1.75 -8.35
C ALA A 60 -4.95 0.77 -8.40
N ARG A 61 -5.04 -0.30 -9.20
CA ARG A 61 -3.94 -1.26 -9.36
C ARG A 61 -2.73 -0.60 -9.99
N LEU A 62 -1.56 -0.90 -9.43
CA LEU A 62 -0.26 -0.51 -9.98
C LEU A 62 0.37 -1.69 -10.73
N PRO A 63 1.15 -1.44 -11.79
CA PRO A 63 1.98 -2.47 -12.41
C PRO A 63 2.99 -3.05 -11.41
N VAL A 64 3.20 -4.36 -11.43
CA VAL A 64 4.12 -5.04 -10.50
C VAL A 64 5.56 -4.54 -10.69
N ASP A 65 5.99 -4.33 -11.93
CA ASP A 65 7.33 -3.81 -12.24
C ASP A 65 7.56 -2.40 -11.64
N LEU A 66 6.50 -1.58 -11.56
CA LEU A 66 6.57 -0.26 -10.96
C LEU A 66 6.86 -0.36 -9.45
N THR A 67 6.15 -1.23 -8.74
CA THR A 67 6.38 -1.41 -7.30
C THR A 67 7.81 -1.88 -7.00
N SER A 68 8.36 -2.81 -7.79
CA SER A 68 9.75 -3.25 -7.64
C SER A 68 10.77 -2.13 -7.94
N ARG A 69 10.49 -1.26 -8.92
CA ARG A 69 11.33 -0.08 -9.22
C ARG A 69 11.28 0.95 -8.09
N MET A 70 10.12 1.15 -7.47
CA MET A 70 9.95 2.01 -6.31
C MET A 70 10.72 1.46 -5.10
N ASP A 71 10.62 0.16 -4.83
CA ASP A 71 11.39 -0.53 -3.79
C ASP A 71 12.89 -0.28 -3.98
N ALA A 72 13.41 -0.57 -5.17
CA ALA A 72 14.83 -0.41 -5.47
C ALA A 72 15.30 1.05 -5.29
N SER A 73 14.49 2.01 -5.73
CA SER A 73 14.81 3.44 -5.60
C SER A 73 14.82 3.89 -4.14
N TYR A 74 13.82 3.48 -3.36
CA TYR A 74 13.71 3.84 -1.95
C TYR A 74 14.81 3.17 -1.11
N LEU A 75 15.04 1.88 -1.32
CA LEU A 75 16.06 1.12 -0.58
C LEU A 75 17.47 1.60 -0.91
N ALA A 76 17.76 1.98 -2.16
CA ALA A 76 19.04 2.60 -2.51
C ALA A 76 19.24 3.95 -1.80
N ALA A 77 18.20 4.77 -1.72
CA ALA A 77 18.24 6.04 -0.99
C ALA A 77 18.44 5.80 0.53
N LEU A 78 17.77 4.79 1.10
CA LEU A 78 17.92 4.41 2.51
C LEU A 78 19.35 3.91 2.81
N ALA A 79 19.88 3.04 1.95
CA ALA A 79 21.22 2.46 2.06
C ALA A 79 22.32 3.51 2.05
N SER A 80 22.13 4.61 1.32
CA SER A 80 23.08 5.73 1.30
C SER A 80 23.20 6.45 2.66
N ARG A 81 22.29 6.21 3.60
CA ARG A 81 22.19 6.94 4.88
C ARG A 81 22.21 6.04 6.11
N ARG A 82 21.87 4.76 5.98
CA ARG A 82 21.68 3.79 7.08
C ARG A 82 22.10 2.41 6.61
N GLU A 83 22.47 1.57 7.58
CA GLU A 83 22.63 0.14 7.33
C GLU A 83 21.30 -0.46 6.86
N THR A 84 21.39 -1.36 5.89
CA THR A 84 20.23 -2.04 5.30
C THR A 84 20.15 -3.49 5.76
N PHE A 85 18.95 -4.03 5.70
CA PHE A 85 18.65 -5.43 5.95
C PHE A 85 18.74 -6.27 4.68
N GLY A 86 18.90 -7.59 4.86
CA GLY A 86 18.88 -8.56 3.77
C GLY A 86 17.47 -8.80 3.20
N ASN A 87 17.40 -9.54 2.08
CA ASN A 87 16.13 -9.81 1.38
C ASN A 87 15.09 -10.53 2.26
N ASP A 88 15.50 -11.52 3.06
CA ASP A 88 14.55 -12.27 3.90
C ASP A 88 13.90 -11.36 4.95
N ALA A 89 14.70 -10.49 5.56
CA ALA A 89 14.21 -9.47 6.48
C ALA A 89 13.28 -8.46 5.77
N PHE A 90 13.59 -8.06 4.53
CA PHE A 90 12.71 -7.22 3.72
C PHE A 90 11.34 -7.88 3.53
N GLN A 91 11.29 -9.12 3.06
CA GLN A 91 10.03 -9.82 2.78
C GLN A 91 9.19 -9.97 4.06
N ARG A 92 9.82 -10.37 5.17
CA ARG A 92 9.15 -10.48 6.47
C ARG A 92 8.59 -9.14 6.94
N LEU A 93 9.36 -8.05 6.85
CA LEU A 93 8.91 -6.72 7.26
C LEU A 93 7.81 -6.19 6.33
N LEU A 94 7.89 -6.48 5.03
CA LEU A 94 6.88 -6.09 4.05
C LEU A 94 5.56 -6.81 4.32
N ALA A 95 5.60 -8.11 4.63
CA ALA A 95 4.41 -8.86 5.05
C ALA A 95 3.80 -8.27 6.32
N ALA A 96 4.62 -8.01 7.36
CA ALA A 96 4.16 -7.40 8.61
C ALA A 96 3.53 -6.01 8.40
N ALA A 97 4.16 -5.16 7.57
CA ALA A 97 3.65 -3.83 7.24
C ALA A 97 2.38 -3.89 6.38
N SER A 98 2.26 -4.89 5.49
CA SER A 98 1.06 -5.14 4.69
C SER A 98 -0.12 -5.56 5.57
N ILE A 99 0.12 -6.45 6.54
CA ILE A 99 -0.89 -6.83 7.55
C ILE A 99 -1.34 -5.59 8.34
N TYR A 100 -0.39 -4.75 8.78
CA TYR A 100 -0.71 -3.50 9.46
C TYR A 100 -1.65 -2.62 8.61
N TRP A 101 -1.34 -2.43 7.32
CA TRP A 101 -2.16 -1.60 6.44
C TRP A 101 -3.55 -2.18 6.21
N VAL A 102 -3.68 -3.50 6.04
CA VAL A 102 -4.99 -4.17 5.94
C VAL A 102 -5.81 -3.93 7.20
N VAL A 103 -5.24 -4.14 8.39
CA VAL A 103 -5.95 -3.91 9.65
C VAL A 103 -6.35 -2.44 9.75
N TRP A 104 -5.40 -1.52 9.59
CA TRP A 104 -5.63 -0.08 9.67
C TRP A 104 -6.73 0.40 8.73
N CYS A 105 -6.70 -0.03 7.46
CA CYS A 105 -7.68 0.37 6.47
C CYS A 105 -9.06 -0.23 6.77
N LEU A 106 -9.14 -1.54 6.98
CA LEU A 106 -10.42 -2.21 7.15
C LEU A 106 -11.14 -1.83 8.45
N THR A 107 -10.40 -1.55 9.52
CA THR A 107 -10.99 -1.13 10.81
C THR A 107 -11.10 0.38 10.97
N GLY A 108 -10.18 1.16 10.38
CA GLY A 108 -10.06 2.60 10.62
C GLY A 108 -11.05 3.48 9.85
N LYS A 109 -11.33 3.18 8.57
CA LYS A 109 -12.25 4.01 7.76
C LYS A 109 -13.70 3.49 7.70
N ARG A 110 -14.13 2.68 8.67
CA ARG A 110 -15.41 1.96 8.65
C ARG A 110 -15.65 1.19 7.34
N PHE A 111 -14.59 0.78 6.64
CA PHE A 111 -14.64 0.16 5.30
C PHE A 111 -15.65 -0.99 5.22
N ILE A 112 -15.76 -1.77 6.30
CA ILE A 112 -16.65 -2.92 6.39
C ILE A 112 -18.12 -2.51 6.55
N GLU A 113 -18.37 -1.35 7.16
CA GLU A 113 -19.71 -0.83 7.47
C GLU A 113 -20.23 0.10 6.36
N THR A 114 -19.35 0.71 5.58
CA THR A 114 -19.73 1.72 4.58
C THR A 114 -20.28 1.10 3.30
N ASN A 115 -21.43 1.59 2.84
CA ASN A 115 -21.96 1.27 1.51
C ASN A 115 -21.17 2.03 0.42
N ASP A 116 -20.89 1.41 -0.73
CA ASP A 116 -20.10 1.99 -1.83
C ASP A 116 -20.63 3.37 -2.27
N GLU A 117 -21.93 3.61 -2.10
CA GLU A 117 -22.63 4.85 -2.44
C GLU A 117 -22.13 6.08 -1.68
N GLN A 118 -21.64 5.94 -0.44
CA GLN A 118 -21.15 7.08 0.33
C GLN A 118 -19.82 7.64 -0.19
N PHE A 119 -19.11 6.91 -1.04
CA PHE A 119 -17.84 7.34 -1.63
C PHE A 119 -17.84 7.23 -3.17
N ALA A 120 -19.03 7.08 -3.76
CA ALA A 120 -19.20 7.06 -5.20
C ALA A 120 -18.81 8.44 -5.78
N GLY A 121 -17.71 8.49 -6.53
CA GLY A 121 -17.28 9.68 -7.28
C GLY A 121 -15.90 10.27 -6.92
N GLU A 122 -15.28 9.85 -5.82
CA GLU A 122 -14.01 10.46 -5.35
C GLU A 122 -12.74 9.65 -5.67
N GLY A 123 -12.84 8.53 -6.39
CA GLY A 123 -11.67 7.71 -6.75
C GLY A 123 -11.91 6.71 -7.87
N PHE A 124 -10.84 6.04 -8.31
CA PHE A 124 -10.90 5.07 -9.41
C PHE A 124 -11.55 3.74 -9.00
N ALA A 125 -11.37 3.32 -7.74
CA ALA A 125 -11.92 2.07 -7.21
C ALA A 125 -12.99 2.33 -6.13
N SER A 126 -14.02 1.48 -6.07
CA SER A 126 -14.99 1.47 -4.98
C SER A 126 -14.36 1.06 -3.65
N VAL A 127 -15.05 1.32 -2.53
CA VAL A 127 -14.59 0.92 -1.19
C VAL A 127 -14.37 -0.60 -1.12
N ARG A 128 -15.30 -1.36 -1.70
CA ARG A 128 -15.19 -2.83 -1.79
C ARG A 128 -13.98 -3.26 -2.62
N GLN A 129 -13.78 -2.66 -3.80
CA GLN A 129 -12.65 -2.97 -4.66
C GLN A 129 -11.30 -2.68 -3.99
N ARG A 130 -11.19 -1.57 -3.25
CA ARG A 130 -9.98 -1.22 -2.47
C ARG A 130 -9.68 -2.25 -1.40
N GLY A 131 -10.68 -2.60 -0.59
CA GLY A 131 -10.54 -3.61 0.46
C GLY A 131 -10.07 -4.96 -0.08
N LEU A 132 -10.68 -5.42 -1.18
CA LEU A 132 -10.28 -6.67 -1.85
C LEU A 132 -8.87 -6.59 -2.44
N LEU A 133 -8.48 -5.45 -3.01
CA LEU A 133 -7.13 -5.22 -3.54
C LEU A 133 -6.07 -5.28 -2.43
N TRP A 134 -6.29 -4.59 -1.31
CA TRP A 134 -5.34 -4.60 -0.19
C TRP A 134 -5.20 -5.98 0.44
N LEU A 135 -6.31 -6.71 0.61
CA LEU A 135 -6.27 -8.09 1.09
C LEU A 135 -5.48 -9.01 0.15
N ALA A 136 -5.71 -8.88 -1.17
CA ALA A 136 -4.98 -9.67 -2.17
C ALA A 136 -3.46 -9.38 -2.12
N ASN A 137 -3.09 -8.10 -2.08
CA ASN A 137 -1.68 -7.71 -2.05
C ASN A 137 -0.99 -8.11 -0.73
N ALA A 138 -1.69 -8.03 0.41
CA ALA A 138 -1.16 -8.52 1.68
C ALA A 138 -0.97 -10.03 1.66
N GLY A 139 -1.90 -10.79 1.06
CA GLY A 139 -1.76 -12.23 0.85
C GLY A 139 -0.51 -12.58 0.03
N THR A 140 -0.22 -11.82 -1.03
CA THR A 140 1.02 -11.97 -1.82
C THR A 140 2.26 -11.72 -0.97
N ALA A 141 2.29 -10.65 -0.17
CA ALA A 141 3.43 -10.34 0.69
C ALA A 141 3.66 -11.41 1.77
N ILE A 142 2.60 -11.90 2.41
CA ILE A 142 2.64 -12.99 3.39
C ILE A 142 3.19 -14.27 2.76
N THR A 143 2.68 -14.63 1.57
CA THR A 143 3.15 -15.81 0.83
C THR A 143 4.64 -15.69 0.48
N ALA A 144 5.08 -14.52 0.01
CA ALA A 144 6.48 -14.27 -0.33
C ALA A 144 7.42 -14.33 0.89
N ALA A 145 6.95 -13.92 2.06
CA ALA A 145 7.72 -14.01 3.30
C ALA A 145 7.86 -15.45 3.83
N GLY A 146 6.92 -16.34 3.51
CA GLY A 146 6.90 -17.69 4.08
C GLY A 146 6.70 -17.72 5.60
N GLU A 147 6.18 -16.62 6.18
CA GLU A 147 5.91 -16.44 7.60
C GLU A 147 4.45 -15.94 7.80
N PHE A 148 4.00 -15.83 9.05
CA PHE A 148 2.67 -15.32 9.42
C PHE A 148 1.48 -16.19 8.96
N GLU A 149 1.63 -17.51 8.94
CA GLU A 149 0.60 -18.48 8.48
C GLU A 149 -0.80 -18.16 9.01
N ALA A 150 -0.95 -17.98 10.33
CA ALA A 150 -2.24 -17.67 10.93
C ALA A 150 -2.85 -16.33 10.45
N ALA A 151 -2.01 -15.32 10.20
CA ALA A 151 -2.49 -14.05 9.63
C ALA A 151 -2.86 -14.22 8.15
N GLY A 152 -2.09 -15.02 7.41
CA GLY A 152 -2.39 -15.42 6.04
C GLY A 152 -3.76 -16.09 5.93
N ASP A 153 -4.02 -17.10 6.75
CA ASP A 153 -5.31 -17.81 6.79
C ASP A 153 -6.48 -16.84 7.00
N VAL A 154 -6.33 -15.90 7.93
CA VAL A 154 -7.35 -14.86 8.18
C VAL A 154 -7.52 -13.94 6.98
N VAL A 155 -6.42 -13.43 6.39
CA VAL A 155 -6.47 -12.55 5.21
C VAL A 155 -7.16 -13.24 4.04
N PHE A 156 -6.80 -14.49 3.74
CA PHE A 156 -7.40 -15.25 2.64
C PHE A 156 -8.87 -15.57 2.90
N GLU A 157 -9.23 -15.97 4.11
CA GLU A 157 -10.62 -16.29 4.46
C GLU A 157 -11.51 -15.04 4.43
N VAL A 158 -11.02 -13.90 4.94
CA VAL A 158 -11.73 -12.62 4.86
C VAL A 158 -11.90 -12.20 3.40
N ALA A 159 -10.84 -12.26 2.58
CA ALA A 159 -10.94 -11.94 1.16
C ALA A 159 -11.97 -12.83 0.44
N ARG A 160 -11.95 -14.14 0.71
CA ARG A 160 -12.90 -15.11 0.14
C ARG A 160 -14.34 -14.77 0.51
N ARG A 161 -14.61 -14.51 1.80
CA ARG A 161 -15.96 -14.17 2.29
C ARG A 161 -16.45 -12.83 1.75
N LEU A 162 -15.57 -11.83 1.69
CA LEU A 162 -15.91 -10.51 1.18
C LEU A 162 -16.21 -10.56 -0.32
N ARG A 163 -15.41 -11.28 -1.12
CA ARG A 163 -15.73 -11.51 -2.55
C ARG A 163 -17.10 -12.12 -2.72
N GLN A 164 -17.41 -13.22 -2.01
CA GLN A 164 -18.72 -13.87 -2.07
C GLN A 164 -19.87 -12.93 -1.67
N ARG A 165 -19.66 -12.05 -0.70
CA ARG A 165 -20.68 -11.10 -0.24
C ARG A 165 -20.84 -9.90 -1.17
N TRP A 166 -19.78 -9.50 -1.87
CA TRP A 166 -19.71 -8.26 -2.63
C TRP A 166 -19.77 -8.44 -4.15
N GLU A 167 -19.95 -9.64 -4.67
CA GLU A 167 -20.25 -9.85 -6.09
C GLU A 167 -21.45 -8.96 -6.53
N PRO A 168 -21.35 -8.20 -7.65
CA PRO A 168 -20.33 -8.27 -8.70
C PRO A 168 -19.30 -7.11 -8.67
N SER A 169 -18.75 -6.73 -7.50
CA SER A 169 -17.87 -5.54 -7.38
C SER A 169 -16.67 -5.52 -8.34
N GLY A 170 -16.26 -6.66 -8.90
CA GLY A 170 -15.16 -6.77 -9.86
C GLY A 170 -13.80 -6.39 -9.27
N ASP A 171 -12.77 -6.38 -10.10
CA ASP A 171 -11.43 -5.94 -9.71
C ASP A 171 -11.32 -4.41 -9.74
N ALA A 172 -10.46 -3.86 -8.87
CA ALA A 172 -10.07 -2.47 -8.98
C ALA A 172 -9.43 -2.18 -10.37
N PRO A 173 -9.73 -1.04 -11.00
CA PRO A 173 -9.15 -0.71 -12.29
C PRO A 173 -7.64 -0.52 -12.20
N THR A 174 -6.97 -0.59 -13.34
CA THR A 174 -5.57 -0.16 -13.45
C THR A 174 -5.48 1.35 -13.36
N TYR A 175 -4.46 1.87 -12.71
CA TYR A 175 -4.27 3.31 -12.56
C TYR A 175 -4.17 3.98 -13.95
N PRO A 176 -4.91 5.08 -14.24
CA PRO A 176 -5.08 5.58 -15.61
C PRO A 176 -3.79 5.94 -16.36
N ALA A 177 -2.76 6.40 -15.66
CA ALA A 177 -1.46 6.72 -16.25
C ALA A 177 -0.75 5.51 -16.89
N PHE A 178 -1.20 4.29 -16.61
CA PHE A 178 -0.66 3.05 -17.19
C PHE A 178 -1.65 2.35 -18.13
N LEU A 179 -2.78 2.98 -18.45
CA LEU A 179 -3.65 2.52 -19.53
C LEU A 179 -3.06 2.91 -20.89
N PRO A 180 -3.28 2.11 -21.94
CA PRO A 180 -2.97 2.52 -23.30
C PRO A 180 -3.57 3.90 -23.60
N GLN A 181 -2.78 4.77 -24.21
CA GLN A 181 -3.27 6.05 -24.72
C GLN A 181 -3.69 5.81 -26.18
N ASP A 182 -4.95 6.10 -26.49
CA ASP A 182 -5.48 6.10 -27.87
C ASP A 182 -4.95 7.29 -28.68
#